data_AF-A0A6L5TDC5-F1
#
_entry.id   AF-A0A6L5TDC5-F1
#
_cell.length_a   1.000
_cell.length_b   1.000
_cell.length_c   1.000
_cell.angle_alpha   90.00
_cell.angle_beta   90.00
_cell.angle_gamma   90.00
#
_symmetry.space_group_name_H-M   'P 1'
#
loop_
_entity.id
_entity.type
_entity.pdbx_description
1 polymer ?
#
loop_
_entity_poly.entity_id
_entity_poly.type
_entity_poly.pdbx_seq_one_letter_code
_entity_poly.pdbx_strand_id
1 'polypeptide(L)'
;MIHLGDITKIHGDQIEPVYCITFGSPCQDLSIAGRRAGLAGERSGLFMEAVRIIKEMRRATHGSYPVVVIWENVPGAFSSNGGEDFRAVLEELARVEEPDASIPRPPRGGQMEQSRSNRRKWMVSGLATA
;
A
#
# COMPACT_ATOMS: atom_id res chain seq x y z
N MET A 1 -23.99 6.99 -0.36
CA MET A 1 -22.58 6.68 -0.06
C MET A 1 -22.50 6.25 1.39
N ILE A 2 -21.97 5.06 1.66
CA ILE A 2 -21.87 4.52 3.03
C ILE A 2 -20.52 4.95 3.61
N HIS A 3 -20.54 5.50 4.82
CA HIS A 3 -19.32 5.86 5.54
C HIS A 3 -19.12 4.89 6.69
N LEU A 4 -18.14 3.98 6.55
CA LEU A 4 -17.88 2.90 7.51
C LEU A 4 -17.08 3.34 8.75
N GLY A 5 -16.55 4.56 8.75
CA GLY A 5 -15.81 5.13 9.88
C GLY A 5 -14.32 4.81 9.86
N ASP A 6 -13.77 4.60 11.05
CA ASP A 6 -12.34 4.41 11.29
C ASP A 6 -11.86 3.07 10.71
N ILE A 7 -10.91 3.12 9.78
CA ILE A 7 -10.36 1.93 9.08
C ILE A 7 -9.77 0.91 10.05
N THR A 8 -9.25 1.33 11.20
CA THR A 8 -8.70 0.44 12.24
C THR A 8 -9.76 -0.46 12.87
N LYS A 9 -11.04 -0.15 12.67
CA LYS A 9 -12.21 -0.89 13.18
C LYS A 9 -13.01 -1.59 12.10
N ILE A 10 -12.59 -1.46 10.83
CA ILE A 10 -13.24 -2.11 9.69
C ILE A 10 -12.59 -3.48 9.47
N HIS A 11 -13.43 -4.50 9.26
CA HIS A 11 -12.99 -5.84 8.90
C HIS A 11 -13.42 -6.16 7.47
N GLY A 12 -12.47 -6.53 6.61
CA GLY A 12 -12.69 -6.75 5.19
C GLY A 12 -13.59 -7.93 4.85
N ASP A 13 -13.77 -8.85 5.80
CA ASP A 13 -14.67 -10.00 5.74
C ASP A 13 -16.08 -9.69 6.27
N GLN A 14 -16.32 -8.50 6.82
CA GLN A 14 -17.61 -8.05 7.37
C GLN A 14 -18.28 -6.96 6.54
N ILE A 15 -17.70 -6.58 5.41
CA ILE A 15 -18.22 -5.54 4.52
C ILE A 15 -18.52 -6.13 3.14
N GLU A 16 -19.37 -5.44 2.38
CA GLU A 16 -19.71 -5.85 1.01
C GLU A 16 -18.42 -5.92 0.15
N PRO A 17 -18.15 -7.06 -0.51
CA PRO A 17 -17.01 -7.18 -1.41
C PRO A 17 -17.05 -6.14 -2.52
N VAL A 18 -15.88 -5.57 -2.83
CA VAL A 18 -15.75 -4.56 -3.87
C VAL A 18 -14.73 -4.98 -4.92
N TYR A 19 -14.98 -4.60 -6.17
CA TYR A 19 -14.06 -4.88 -7.27
C TYR A 19 -12.75 -4.10 -7.16
N CYS A 20 -12.83 -2.84 -6.72
CA CYS A 20 -11.69 -1.94 -6.62
C CYS A 20 -11.60 -1.29 -5.24
N ILE A 21 -10.39 -1.31 -4.67
CA ILE A 21 -10.05 -0.53 -3.48
C ILE A 21 -9.07 0.56 -3.88
N THR A 22 -9.43 1.81 -3.61
CA THR A 22 -8.56 2.98 -3.81
C THR A 22 -8.23 3.60 -2.47
N PHE A 23 -6.97 3.89 -2.18
CA PHE A 23 -6.59 4.50 -0.92
C PHE A 23 -5.32 5.35 -1.04
N GLY A 24 -5.20 6.32 -0.14
CA GLY A 24 -3.99 7.11 0.08
C GLY A 24 -3.69 7.12 1.57
N SER A 25 -2.54 6.59 1.96
CA SER A 25 -2.10 6.56 3.36
C SER A 25 -1.26 7.82 3.67
N PRO A 26 -1.35 8.40 4.88
CA PRO A 26 -0.57 9.58 5.25
C PRO A 26 0.93 9.36 5.02
N CYS A 27 1.57 10.26 4.27
CA CYS A 27 2.96 10.14 3.83
C CYS A 27 4.00 10.64 4.86
N GLN A 28 3.57 11.01 6.07
CA GLN A 28 4.38 11.74 7.04
C GLN A 28 5.50 10.89 7.66
N ASP A 29 5.32 9.57 7.73
CA ASP A 29 6.34 8.63 8.22
C ASP A 29 7.23 8.06 7.09
N LEU A 30 6.89 8.33 5.82
CA LEU A 30 7.61 7.94 4.60
C LEU A 30 8.45 9.10 4.04
N SER A 31 8.89 10.02 4.91
CA SER A 31 9.58 11.25 4.55
C SER A 31 10.86 11.44 5.37
N ILE A 32 11.83 12.16 4.79
CA ILE A 32 13.19 12.45 5.31
C ILE A 32 13.20 13.01 6.75
N ALA A 33 12.09 13.60 7.21
CA ALA A 33 11.95 14.20 8.54
C ALA A 33 11.48 13.23 9.66
N GLY A 34 11.21 11.95 9.34
CA GLY A 34 10.70 10.93 10.28
C GLY A 34 11.77 9.98 10.85
N ARG A 35 11.41 9.23 11.91
CA ARG A 35 12.29 8.34 12.71
C ARG A 35 12.78 7.06 12.00
N ARG A 36 12.77 6.98 10.66
CA ARG A 36 13.25 5.83 9.87
C ARG A 36 12.70 4.46 10.31
N ALA A 37 11.46 4.40 10.82
CA ALA A 37 10.83 3.13 11.18
C ALA A 37 10.26 2.37 9.96
N GLY A 38 10.14 3.03 8.79
CA GLY A 38 9.51 2.45 7.61
C GLY A 38 8.06 2.04 7.88
N LEU A 39 7.61 0.92 7.33
CA LEU A 39 6.29 0.33 7.58
C LEU A 39 6.06 -0.13 9.05
N ALA A 40 7.09 -0.11 9.90
CA ALA A 40 6.98 -0.46 11.32
C ALA A 40 6.70 0.75 12.24
N GLY A 41 6.52 1.95 11.69
CA GLY A 41 6.10 3.14 12.44
C GLY A 41 4.59 3.17 12.71
N GLU A 42 4.17 3.74 13.84
CA GLU A 42 2.75 3.80 14.25
C GLU A 42 1.82 4.46 13.20
N ARG A 43 2.30 5.35 12.31
CA ARG A 43 1.44 6.03 11.30
C ARG A 43 1.57 5.46 9.89
N SER A 44 2.57 4.61 9.63
CA SER A 44 2.54 3.62 8.55
C SER A 44 1.43 2.57 8.75
N GLY A 45 0.84 2.54 9.96
CA GLY A 45 -0.29 1.70 10.33
C GLY A 45 -1.45 1.78 9.34
N LEU A 46 -1.83 2.95 8.82
CA LEU A 46 -3.00 3.04 7.94
C LEU A 46 -2.81 2.39 6.56
N PHE A 47 -1.57 2.33 6.05
CA PHE A 47 -1.28 1.51 4.86
C PHE A 47 -1.46 0.02 5.20
N MET A 48 -0.93 -0.41 6.34
CA MET A 48 -1.05 -1.80 6.80
C MET A 48 -2.50 -2.18 7.11
N GLU A 49 -3.32 -1.27 7.62
CA GLU A 49 -4.76 -1.47 7.82
C GLU A 49 -5.49 -1.67 6.48
N ALA A 50 -5.14 -0.89 5.46
CA ALA A 50 -5.69 -1.10 4.12
C ALA A 50 -5.28 -2.47 3.56
N VAL A 51 -4.01 -2.87 3.71
CA VAL A 51 -3.51 -4.20 3.32
C VAL A 51 -4.23 -5.31 4.11
N ARG A 52 -4.47 -5.11 5.41
CA ARG A 52 -5.22 -6.05 6.26
C ARG A 52 -6.63 -6.27 5.72
N ILE A 53 -7.36 -5.19 5.44
CA ILE A 53 -8.72 -5.26 4.87
C ILE A 53 -8.72 -5.96 3.52
N ILE A 54 -7.75 -5.67 2.63
CA ILE A 54 -7.60 -6.35 1.34
C ILE A 54 -7.42 -7.86 1.57
N LYS A 55 -6.51 -8.27 2.46
CA LYS A 55 -6.26 -9.68 2.77
C LYS A 55 -7.49 -10.37 3.37
N GLU A 56 -8.20 -9.72 4.28
CA GLU A 56 -9.45 -10.22 4.88
C GLU A 56 -10.54 -10.44 3.83
N MET A 57 -10.76 -9.44 2.96
CA MET A 57 -11.73 -9.53 1.86
C MET A 57 -11.37 -10.66 0.88
N ARG A 58 -10.09 -10.80 0.52
CA ARG A 58 -9.65 -11.90 -0.35
C ARG A 58 -9.90 -13.26 0.26
N ARG A 59 -9.60 -13.44 1.55
CA ARG A 59 -9.90 -14.71 2.24
C ARG A 59 -11.40 -14.99 2.25
N ALA A 60 -12.23 -14.02 2.61
CA ALA A 60 -13.69 -14.18 2.66
C ALA A 60 -14.31 -14.46 1.29
N THR A 61 -13.68 -14.00 0.22
CA THR A 61 -14.16 -14.15 -1.17
C THR A 61 -13.38 -15.18 -1.97
N HIS A 62 -12.58 -16.03 -1.31
CA HIS A 62 -11.77 -17.07 -1.95
C HIS A 62 -10.90 -16.53 -3.10
N GLY A 63 -10.32 -15.34 -2.93
CA GLY A 63 -9.46 -14.68 -3.91
C GLY A 63 -10.19 -13.94 -5.03
N SER A 64 -11.53 -13.90 -5.02
CA SER A 64 -12.29 -13.21 -6.07
C SER A 64 -12.28 -11.68 -5.93
N TYR A 65 -12.16 -11.14 -4.70
CA TYR A 65 -12.20 -9.69 -4.45
C TYR A 65 -11.21 -9.23 -3.37
N PRO A 66 -10.66 -8.00 -3.47
CA PRO A 66 -10.78 -7.11 -4.62
C PRO A 66 -9.91 -7.60 -5.79
N VAL A 67 -10.23 -7.14 -7.00
CA VAL A 67 -9.49 -7.45 -8.24
C VAL A 67 -8.44 -6.37 -8.51
N VAL A 68 -8.72 -5.13 -8.15
CA VAL A 68 -7.83 -4.00 -8.38
C VAL A 68 -7.60 -3.22 -7.10
N VAL A 69 -6.33 -2.93 -6.81
CA VAL A 69 -5.93 -2.05 -5.72
C VAL A 69 -5.18 -0.85 -6.29
N ILE A 70 -5.62 0.36 -5.93
CA ILE A 70 -4.99 1.61 -6.36
C ILE A 70 -4.48 2.34 -5.11
N TRP A 71 -3.17 2.57 -5.07
CA TRP A 71 -2.54 3.38 -4.04
C TRP A 71 -2.09 4.72 -4.61
N GLU A 72 -2.62 5.80 -4.07
CA GLU A 72 -2.28 7.16 -4.45
C GLU A 72 -1.30 7.75 -3.42
N ASN A 73 -0.19 8.31 -3.90
CA ASN A 73 0.74 9.02 -3.04
C ASN A 73 1.51 10.16 -3.76
N VAL A 74 2.25 10.94 -2.98
CA VAL A 74 3.12 11.99 -3.49
C VAL A 74 4.37 11.40 -4.18
N PRO A 75 5.00 12.10 -5.14
CA PRO A 75 6.20 11.61 -5.83
C PRO A 75 7.36 11.24 -4.90
N GLY A 76 7.45 11.88 -3.74
CA GLY A 76 8.48 11.59 -2.74
C GLY A 76 8.44 10.14 -2.23
N ALA A 77 7.27 9.48 -2.24
CA ALA A 77 7.10 8.10 -1.79
C ALA A 77 7.96 7.11 -2.60
N PHE A 78 8.22 7.37 -3.88
CA PHE A 78 9.04 6.50 -4.75
C PHE A 78 10.54 6.57 -4.43
N SER A 79 11.00 7.70 -3.88
CA SER A 79 12.43 7.95 -3.60
C SER A 79 12.75 7.93 -2.10
N SER A 80 11.74 7.82 -1.23
CA SER A 80 11.95 7.85 0.21
C SER A 80 12.83 6.68 0.66
N ASN A 81 13.69 6.95 1.64
CA ASN A 81 14.64 5.99 2.20
C ASN A 81 15.47 5.26 1.13
N GLY A 82 15.87 5.97 0.06
CA GLY A 82 16.61 5.39 -1.05
C GLY A 82 15.79 4.42 -1.91
N GLY A 83 14.46 4.51 -1.89
CA GLY A 83 13.53 3.62 -2.58
C GLY A 83 13.05 2.44 -1.73
N GLU A 84 13.56 2.25 -0.51
CA GLU A 84 13.16 1.14 0.37
C GLU A 84 11.68 1.20 0.76
N ASP A 85 11.12 2.39 0.93
CA ASP A 85 9.71 2.54 1.33
C ASP A 85 8.77 2.07 0.21
N PHE A 86 9.08 2.44 -1.04
CA PHE A 86 8.34 2.00 -2.20
C PHE A 86 8.49 0.49 -2.43
N ARG A 87 9.70 -0.05 -2.25
CA ARG A 87 9.97 -1.49 -2.28
C ARG A 87 9.11 -2.23 -1.25
N ALA A 88 9.02 -1.71 -0.03
CA ALA A 88 8.22 -2.30 1.03
C ALA A 88 6.71 -2.28 0.71
N VAL A 89 6.21 -1.19 0.09
CA VAL A 89 4.83 -1.14 -0.40
C VAL A 89 4.57 -2.20 -1.47
N LEU A 90 5.46 -2.33 -2.45
CA LEU A 90 5.35 -3.37 -3.50
C LEU A 90 5.37 -4.78 -2.89
N GLU A 91 6.25 -5.02 -1.93
CA GLU A 91 6.38 -6.30 -1.24
C GLU A 91 5.11 -6.64 -0.44
N GLU A 92 4.55 -5.70 0.32
CA GLU A 92 3.31 -5.94 1.07
C GLU A 92 2.09 -6.15 0.18
N LEU A 93 2.01 -5.45 -0.95
CA LEU A 93 0.96 -5.68 -1.96
C LEU A 93 1.14 -7.02 -2.67
N ALA A 94 2.38 -7.44 -2.98
CA ALA A 94 2.64 -8.76 -3.56
C ALA A 94 2.26 -9.89 -2.59
N ARG A 95 2.53 -9.70 -1.29
CA ARG A 95 2.16 -10.62 -0.20
C ARG A 95 0.66 -10.81 0.03
N VAL A 96 -0.17 -10.03 -0.67
CA VAL A 96 -1.62 -10.28 -0.71
C VAL A 96 -1.92 -11.57 -1.47
N GLU A 97 -1.19 -11.86 -2.55
CA GLU A 97 -1.33 -13.08 -3.35
C GLU A 97 -0.28 -14.14 -3.01
N GLU A 98 0.95 -13.70 -2.82
CA GLU A 98 2.12 -14.56 -2.67
C GLU A 98 2.74 -14.30 -1.29
N PRO A 99 2.31 -15.01 -0.21
CA PRO A 99 2.73 -14.71 1.16
C PRO A 99 4.24 -14.64 1.37
N ASP A 100 5.00 -15.40 0.58
CA ASP A 100 6.45 -15.50 0.63
C ASP A 100 7.16 -14.54 -0.35
N ALA A 101 6.43 -13.64 -1.01
CA ALA A 101 6.99 -12.68 -1.94
C ALA A 101 8.09 -11.84 -1.29
N SER A 102 9.20 -11.73 -2.00
CA SER A 102 10.32 -10.87 -1.67
C SER A 102 10.69 -10.01 -2.87
N ILE A 103 10.65 -8.70 -2.68
CA ILE A 103 11.02 -7.73 -3.72
C ILE A 103 12.46 -7.27 -3.44
N PRO A 104 13.40 -7.48 -4.39
CA PRO A 104 14.80 -7.15 -4.18
C PRO A 104 14.98 -5.64 -3.97
N ARG A 105 15.99 -5.28 -3.18
CA ARG A 105 16.35 -3.88 -2.96
C ARG A 105 16.85 -3.23 -4.25
N PRO A 106 16.54 -1.94 -4.49
CA PRO A 106 17.13 -1.22 -5.59
C PRO A 106 18.66 -1.18 -5.48
N PRO A 107 19.40 -1.22 -6.61
CA PRO A 107 20.85 -1.08 -6.60
C PRO A 107 21.30 0.23 -5.94
N ARG A 108 22.39 0.19 -5.17
CA ARG A 108 22.97 1.41 -4.58
C ARG A 108 23.30 2.42 -5.68
N GLY A 109 22.66 3.58 -5.66
CA GLY A 109 22.89 4.68 -6.61
C GLY A 109 21.77 4.94 -7.62
N GLY A 110 20.74 4.09 -7.68
CA GLY A 110 19.55 4.34 -8.49
C GLY A 110 18.61 5.35 -7.83
N GLN A 111 18.96 6.65 -7.86
CA GLN A 111 17.99 7.68 -7.48
C GLN A 111 16.95 7.81 -8.59
N MET A 112 15.68 7.53 -8.28
CA MET A 112 14.59 7.94 -9.16
C MET A 112 14.50 9.47 -9.12
N GLU A 113 14.81 10.11 -10.24
CA GLU A 113 14.95 11.56 -10.33
C GLU A 113 13.66 12.28 -9.91
N GLN A 114 13.81 13.24 -8.98
CA GLN A 114 12.70 14.04 -8.49
C GLN A 114 12.44 15.19 -9.46
N SER A 115 11.36 15.12 -10.24
CA SER A 115 10.75 16.34 -10.74
C SER A 115 10.01 17.02 -9.58
N ARG A 116 10.37 18.26 -9.23
CA ARG A 116 9.65 19.12 -8.26
C ARG A 116 8.27 19.55 -8.80
N SER A 117 7.43 18.57 -9.11
CA SER A 117 6.07 18.76 -9.61
C SER A 117 5.10 18.34 -8.52
N ASN A 118 4.12 19.19 -8.20
CA ASN A 118 3.05 18.90 -7.23
C ASN A 118 2.04 17.84 -7.76
N ARG A 119 2.47 16.97 -8.67
CA ARG A 119 1.65 15.95 -9.31
C ARG A 119 1.59 14.72 -8.42
N ARG A 120 0.39 14.34 -8.00
CA ARG A 120 0.12 13.05 -7.38
C ARG A 120 0.46 11.91 -8.34
N LYS A 121 0.93 10.79 -7.81
CA LYS A 121 1.28 9.59 -8.57
C LYS A 121 0.43 8.42 -8.08
N TRP A 122 0.13 7.50 -9.00
CA TRP A 122 -0.74 6.37 -8.78
C TRP A 122 0.02 5.09 -9.03
N MET A 123 -0.17 4.09 -8.17
CA MET A 123 0.17 2.70 -8.45
C MET A 123 -1.13 1.91 -8.59
N VAL A 124 -1.22 1.08 -9.63
CA VAL A 124 -2.31 0.14 -9.85
C VAL A 124 -1.73 -1.27 -9.76
N SER A 125 -2.29 -2.10 -8.88
CA SER A 125 -1.98 -3.52 -8.79
C SER A 125 -3.21 -4.34 -9.17
N GLY A 126 -3.04 -5.27 -10.10
CA GLY A 126 -4.03 -6.30 -10.43
C GLY A 126 -3.80 -7.52 -9.53
N LEU A 127 -4.86 -7.99 -8.90
CA LEU A 127 -4.85 -9.16 -8.04
C LEU A 127 -5.43 -10.33 -8.85
N ALA A 128 -4.68 -11.44 -8.92
CA ALA A 128 -5.13 -12.62 -9.65
C ALA A 128 -6.36 -13.23 -8.96
N THR A 129 -7.35 -13.67 -9.74
CA THR A 129 -8.48 -14.43 -9.21
C THR A 129 -8.11 -15.91 -9.17
N ALA A 130 -8.31 -16.56 -8.02
CA ALA A 130 -8.15 -18.01 -7.86
C ALA A 130 -9.30 -18.79 -8.54
#